data_AF-A0A7V0MHI6-F1
#
_entry.id   AF-A0A7V0MHI6-F1
#
_cell.length_a   1.000
_cell.length_b   1.000
_cell.length_c   1.000
_cell.angle_alpha   90.00
_cell.angle_beta   90.00
_cell.angle_gamma   90.00
#
_symmetry.space_group_name_H-M   'P 1'
#
loop_
_entity.id
_entity.type
_entity.pdbx_description
1 polymer ?
#
loop_
_entity_poly.entity_id
_entity_poly.type
_entity_poly.pdbx_seq_one_letter_code
_entity_poly.pdbx_strand_id
1 'polypeptide(L)'
;MKTIFCLLMTIVMGLVFSCAYQFPEVEQGTSMVNRKIGEAEALVFKKKYLKAEKQFSMLLKEFLPGSQEHEIVLYNLVLLNLDCNNPYADSAKAKKYLEEFVKIYPQSHYRTAIYIVERMRKDNHDLKSCKMELDRLRRALKVRDKSIKKLQSEIEAYKKIDWEREEKKRQIQR
;
A
#
# COMPACT_ATOMS: atom_id res chain seq x y z
N MET A 1 -19.69 -57.45 -48.95
CA MET A 1 -18.54 -56.99 -48.12
C MET A 1 -18.25 -55.49 -48.22
N LYS A 2 -18.40 -54.82 -49.38
CA LYS A 2 -18.12 -53.37 -49.52
C LYS A 2 -19.09 -52.44 -48.76
N THR A 3 -20.35 -52.84 -48.59
CA THR A 3 -21.39 -52.02 -47.92
C THR A 3 -21.22 -51.94 -46.40
N ILE A 4 -20.70 -52.99 -45.77
CA ILE A 4 -20.46 -53.04 -44.31
C ILE A 4 -19.27 -52.14 -43.93
N PHE A 5 -18.26 -52.05 -44.80
CA PHE A 5 -17.08 -51.22 -44.58
C PHE A 5 -17.40 -49.71 -44.62
N CYS A 6 -18.32 -49.28 -45.49
CA CYS A 6 -18.77 -47.88 -45.54
C CYS A 6 -19.62 -47.47 -44.32
N LEU A 7 -20.42 -48.39 -43.77
CA LEU A 7 -21.21 -48.16 -42.56
C LEU A 7 -20.33 -48.04 -41.31
N LEU A 8 -19.28 -48.85 -41.21
CA LEU A 8 -18.31 -48.73 -40.11
C LEU A 8 -17.51 -47.42 -40.16
N MET A 9 -17.11 -46.97 -41.35
CA MET A 9 -16.39 -45.69 -41.50
C MET A 9 -17.27 -44.47 -41.18
N THR A 10 -18.56 -44.50 -41.46
CA THR A 10 -19.48 -43.40 -41.12
C THR A 10 -19.77 -43.32 -39.63
N ILE A 11 -19.85 -44.45 -38.93
CA ILE A 11 -20.02 -44.50 -37.46
C ILE A 11 -18.75 -44.00 -36.75
N VAL A 12 -17.56 -44.37 -37.24
CA VAL A 12 -16.29 -43.89 -36.67
C VAL A 12 -16.11 -42.39 -36.89
N MET A 13 -16.46 -41.86 -38.07
CA MET A 13 -16.41 -40.41 -38.33
C MET A 13 -17.45 -39.62 -37.52
N GLY A 14 -18.64 -40.19 -37.27
CA GLY A 14 -19.67 -39.58 -36.41
C GLY A 14 -19.32 -39.55 -34.93
N LEU A 15 -18.59 -40.57 -34.43
CA LEU A 15 -18.12 -40.62 -33.04
C LEU A 15 -16.94 -39.66 -32.78
N VAL A 16 -16.05 -39.46 -33.77
CA VAL A 16 -14.98 -38.47 -33.66
C VAL A 16 -15.53 -37.04 -33.67
N PHE A 17 -16.60 -36.77 -34.41
CA PHE A 17 -17.27 -35.46 -34.40
C PHE A 17 -18.09 -35.19 -33.12
N SER A 18 -18.60 -36.23 -32.45
CA SER A 18 -19.38 -36.07 -31.21
C SER A 18 -18.53 -35.88 -29.95
N CYS A 19 -17.24 -36.23 -29.98
CA CYS A 19 -16.30 -35.90 -28.90
C CYS A 19 -15.60 -34.54 -29.08
N ALA A 20 -15.70 -33.91 -30.25
CA ALA A 20 -15.09 -32.61 -30.54
C ALA A 20 -16.05 -31.42 -30.31
N TYR A 21 -17.31 -31.68 -29.93
CA TYR A 21 -18.36 -30.67 -29.79
C TYR A 21 -18.98 -30.64 -28.40
N GLN A 22 -18.14 -30.55 -27.37
CA GLN A 22 -18.52 -30.04 -26.05
C GLN A 22 -17.27 -29.38 -25.46
N PHE A 23 -17.41 -28.11 -25.08
CA PHE A 23 -16.39 -27.17 -24.58
C PHE A 23 -15.61 -26.40 -25.65
N PRO A 24 -16.10 -25.18 -26.00
CA PRO A 24 -15.24 -24.01 -25.79
C PRO A 24 -16.06 -22.76 -25.41
N GLU A 25 -16.50 -22.63 -24.16
CA GLU A 25 -16.96 -21.33 -23.63
C GLU A 25 -16.30 -20.94 -22.30
N VAL A 26 -15.83 -21.92 -21.53
CA VAL A 26 -15.24 -21.67 -20.21
C VAL A 26 -13.83 -21.06 -20.29
N GLU A 27 -13.02 -21.42 -21.29
CA GLU A 27 -11.65 -20.89 -21.45
C GLU A 27 -11.61 -19.46 -22.00
N GLN A 28 -12.53 -19.10 -22.91
CA GLN A 28 -12.57 -17.72 -23.44
C GLN A 28 -13.06 -16.71 -22.41
N GLY A 29 -14.07 -17.08 -21.59
CA GLY A 29 -14.62 -16.23 -20.52
C GLY A 29 -13.60 -15.93 -19.42
N THR A 30 -12.90 -16.95 -18.92
CA THR A 30 -11.82 -16.76 -17.92
C THR A 30 -10.66 -15.93 -18.48
N SER A 31 -10.31 -16.09 -19.76
CA SER A 31 -9.28 -15.26 -20.40
C SER A 31 -9.67 -13.77 -20.44
N MET A 32 -10.94 -13.46 -20.71
CA MET A 32 -11.43 -12.09 -20.81
C MET A 32 -11.51 -11.41 -19.44
N VAL A 33 -11.96 -12.13 -18.41
CA VAL A 33 -12.03 -11.59 -17.04
C VAL A 33 -10.63 -11.31 -16.50
N ASN A 34 -9.70 -12.25 -16.66
CA ASN A 34 -8.30 -12.04 -16.27
C ASN A 34 -7.68 -10.85 -17.02
N ARG A 35 -8.04 -10.66 -18.29
CA ARG A 35 -7.63 -9.48 -19.06
C ARG A 35 -8.17 -8.18 -18.47
N LYS A 36 -9.47 -8.11 -18.12
CA LYS A 36 -10.09 -6.91 -17.54
C LYS A 36 -9.44 -6.51 -16.20
N ILE A 37 -9.14 -7.50 -15.35
CA ILE A 37 -8.44 -7.27 -14.07
C ILE A 37 -7.01 -6.80 -14.35
N GLY A 38 -6.28 -7.48 -15.23
CA GLY A 38 -4.91 -7.10 -15.60
C GLY A 38 -4.80 -5.71 -16.24
N GLU A 39 -5.81 -5.28 -17.01
CA GLU A 39 -5.89 -3.91 -17.53
C GLU A 39 -6.00 -2.88 -16.40
N ALA A 40 -6.79 -3.16 -15.36
CA ALA A 40 -6.92 -2.29 -14.19
C ALA A 40 -5.62 -2.24 -13.37
N GLU A 41 -4.95 -3.38 -13.17
CA GLU A 41 -3.65 -3.46 -12.52
C GLU A 41 -2.56 -2.70 -13.29
N ALA A 42 -2.58 -2.79 -14.63
CA ALA A 42 -1.68 -2.02 -15.48
C ALA A 42 -1.88 -0.51 -15.34
N LEU A 43 -3.10 -0.05 -15.04
CA LEU A 43 -3.34 1.36 -14.71
C LEU A 43 -2.71 1.76 -13.38
N VAL A 44 -2.75 0.89 -12.36
CA VAL A 44 -2.04 1.11 -11.09
C VAL A 44 -0.54 1.22 -11.32
N PHE A 45 0.05 0.29 -12.07
CA PHE A 45 1.47 0.31 -12.42
C PHE A 45 1.87 1.59 -13.17
N LYS A 46 1.00 2.08 -14.07
CA LYS A 46 1.17 3.36 -14.79
C LYS A 46 0.83 4.60 -13.94
N LYS A 47 0.61 4.45 -12.63
CA LYS A 47 0.24 5.52 -11.67
C LYS A 47 -1.05 6.27 -12.04
N LYS A 48 -1.93 5.64 -12.82
CA LYS A 48 -3.25 6.19 -13.21
C LYS A 48 -4.31 5.78 -12.19
N TYR A 49 -4.08 6.10 -10.92
CA TYR A 49 -4.84 5.56 -9.77
C TYR A 49 -6.35 5.78 -9.85
N LEU A 50 -6.82 6.99 -10.18
CA LEU A 50 -8.27 7.27 -10.30
C LEU A 50 -8.93 6.45 -11.41
N LYS A 51 -8.21 6.19 -12.52
CA LYS A 51 -8.73 5.35 -13.61
C LYS A 51 -8.78 3.88 -13.17
N ALA A 52 -7.74 3.41 -12.48
CA ALA A 52 -7.71 2.07 -11.91
C ALA A 52 -8.86 1.85 -10.90
N GLU A 53 -9.05 2.79 -9.96
CA GLU A 53 -10.13 2.73 -8.97
C GLU A 53 -11.50 2.65 -9.64
N LYS A 54 -11.74 3.50 -10.65
CA LYS A 54 -12.98 3.47 -11.43
C LYS A 54 -13.17 2.10 -12.10
N GLN A 55 -12.13 1.55 -12.72
CA GLN A 55 -12.20 0.26 -13.41
C GLN A 55 -12.46 -0.89 -12.44
N PHE A 56 -11.72 -0.99 -11.34
CA PHE A 56 -11.98 -1.99 -10.30
C PHE A 56 -13.38 -1.83 -9.70
N SER A 57 -13.86 -0.61 -9.46
CA SER A 57 -15.22 -0.38 -8.93
C SER A 57 -16.32 -0.82 -9.89
N MET A 58 -16.08 -0.77 -11.21
CA MET A 58 -16.99 -1.31 -12.20
C MET A 58 -16.95 -2.85 -12.20
N LEU A 59 -15.77 -3.45 -12.14
CA LEU A 59 -15.60 -4.90 -12.07
C LEU A 59 -16.19 -5.51 -10.80
N LEU A 60 -16.07 -4.82 -9.65
CA LEU A 60 -16.63 -5.27 -8.38
C LEU A 60 -18.16 -5.41 -8.47
N LYS A 61 -18.82 -4.53 -9.23
CA LYS A 61 -20.27 -4.60 -9.47
C LYS A 61 -20.65 -5.64 -10.53
N GLU A 62 -19.74 -5.96 -11.44
CA GLU A 62 -19.94 -6.94 -12.50
C GLU A 62 -19.83 -8.38 -11.96
N PHE A 63 -18.88 -8.63 -11.07
CA PHE A 63 -18.61 -9.96 -10.54
C PHE A 63 -19.50 -10.31 -9.34
N LEU A 64 -19.91 -11.57 -9.27
CA LEU A 64 -20.79 -12.07 -8.20
C LEU A 64 -20.01 -12.20 -6.88
N PRO A 65 -20.56 -11.73 -5.75
CA PRO A 65 -19.99 -12.00 -4.44
C PRO A 65 -19.78 -13.50 -4.21
N GLY A 66 -18.60 -13.87 -3.70
CA GLY A 66 -18.20 -15.26 -3.49
C GLY A 66 -17.41 -15.87 -4.66
N SER A 67 -17.36 -15.21 -5.83
CA SER A 67 -16.48 -15.63 -6.92
C SER A 67 -15.02 -15.22 -6.66
N GLN A 68 -14.09 -15.93 -7.29
CA GLN A 68 -12.65 -15.64 -7.20
C GLN A 68 -12.32 -14.27 -7.81
N GLU A 69 -12.99 -13.88 -8.88
CA GLU A 69 -12.80 -12.60 -9.57
C GLU A 69 -13.23 -11.44 -8.68
N HIS A 70 -14.37 -11.57 -8.02
CA HIS A 70 -14.85 -10.59 -7.04
C HIS A 70 -13.87 -10.47 -5.86
N GLU A 71 -13.33 -11.59 -5.38
CA GLU A 71 -12.30 -11.60 -4.33
C GLU A 71 -11.05 -10.81 -4.75
N ILE A 72 -10.51 -11.09 -5.93
CA ILE A 72 -9.31 -10.44 -6.47
C ILE A 72 -9.54 -8.94 -6.65
N VAL A 73 -10.70 -8.53 -7.17
CA VAL A 73 -11.03 -7.11 -7.36
C VAL A 73 -11.17 -6.40 -6.03
N LEU A 74 -11.86 -7.00 -5.06
CA LEU A 74 -12.04 -6.43 -3.73
C LEU A 74 -10.69 -6.29 -3.00
N TYR A 75 -9.83 -7.30 -3.10
CA TYR A 75 -8.45 -7.25 -2.61
C TYR A 75 -7.65 -6.10 -3.26
N ASN A 76 -7.69 -5.98 -4.58
CA ASN A 76 -7.00 -4.92 -5.31
C ASN A 76 -7.51 -3.51 -4.93
N LEU A 77 -8.81 -3.35 -4.65
CA LEU A 77 -9.37 -2.09 -4.15
C LEU A 77 -8.87 -1.76 -2.74
N VAL A 78 -8.72 -2.76 -1.86
CA VAL A 78 -8.08 -2.57 -0.55
C VAL A 78 -6.65 -2.07 -0.74
N LEU A 79 -5.84 -2.79 -1.53
CA LEU A 79 -4.45 -2.42 -1.77
C LEU A 79 -4.30 -1.02 -2.38
N LEU A 80 -5.12 -0.70 -3.39
CA LEU A 80 -5.09 0.60 -4.06
C LEU A 80 -5.34 1.77 -3.09
N ASN A 81 -6.21 1.57 -2.11
CA ASN A 81 -6.54 2.57 -1.09
C ASN A 81 -5.58 2.54 0.12
N LEU A 82 -4.69 1.54 0.20
CA LEU A 82 -3.61 1.45 1.18
C LEU A 82 -2.23 1.83 0.62
N ASP A 83 -2.05 1.87 -0.71
CA ASP A 83 -0.79 2.17 -1.37
C ASP A 83 -0.25 3.55 -0.98
N CYS A 84 0.97 3.59 -0.42
CA CYS A 84 1.64 4.81 -0.02
C CYS A 84 2.07 5.70 -1.19
N ASN A 85 2.13 5.14 -2.40
CA ASN A 85 2.44 5.88 -3.63
C ASN A 85 1.21 6.50 -4.28
N ASN A 86 0.01 6.06 -3.91
CA ASN A 86 -1.23 6.62 -4.42
C ASN A 86 -1.58 7.92 -3.65
N PRO A 87 -1.52 9.10 -4.30
CA PRO A 87 -1.84 10.37 -3.63
C PRO A 87 -3.33 10.51 -3.31
N TYR A 88 -4.18 9.64 -3.87
CA TYR A 88 -5.62 9.58 -3.65
C TYR A 88 -6.01 8.43 -2.70
N ALA A 89 -5.05 7.78 -2.04
CA ALA A 89 -5.31 6.68 -1.12
C ALA A 89 -6.21 7.13 0.05
N ASP A 90 -7.30 6.40 0.27
CA ASP A 90 -8.28 6.69 1.31
C ASP A 90 -8.41 5.52 2.29
N SER A 91 -7.92 5.71 3.53
CA SER A 91 -7.99 4.71 4.58
C SER A 91 -9.42 4.29 4.93
N ALA A 92 -10.39 5.20 4.85
CA ALA A 92 -11.77 4.90 5.18
C ALA A 92 -12.40 4.00 4.12
N LYS A 93 -12.10 4.23 2.83
CA LYS A 93 -12.48 3.32 1.75
C LYS A 93 -11.81 1.97 1.87
N ALA A 94 -10.50 1.93 2.12
CA ALA A 94 -9.76 0.69 2.31
C ALA A 94 -10.40 -0.17 3.42
N LYS A 95 -10.71 0.46 4.56
CA LYS A 95 -11.36 -0.21 5.69
C LYS A 95 -12.72 -0.80 5.31
N LYS A 96 -13.56 -0.05 4.58
CA LYS A 96 -14.86 -0.56 4.11
C LYS A 96 -14.71 -1.78 3.21
N TYR A 97 -13.81 -1.72 2.23
CA TYR A 97 -13.55 -2.86 1.35
C TYR A 97 -12.96 -4.05 2.11
N LEU A 98 -12.14 -3.81 3.13
CA LEU A 98 -11.57 -4.86 3.97
C LEU A 98 -12.63 -5.53 4.85
N GLU A 99 -13.52 -4.75 5.45
CA GLU A 99 -14.65 -5.27 6.23
C GLU A 99 -15.55 -6.17 5.35
N GLU A 100 -15.82 -5.73 4.13
CA GLU A 100 -16.53 -6.53 3.13
C GLU A 100 -15.75 -7.78 2.73
N PHE A 101 -14.44 -7.66 2.53
CA PHE A 101 -13.55 -8.76 2.16
C PHE A 101 -13.54 -9.85 3.22
N VAL A 102 -13.36 -9.50 4.49
CA VAL A 102 -13.34 -10.46 5.61
C VAL A 102 -14.71 -11.11 5.80
N LYS A 103 -15.80 -10.38 5.54
CA LYS A 103 -17.17 -10.89 5.63
C LYS A 103 -17.45 -11.94 4.56
N ILE A 104 -17.05 -11.69 3.31
CA ILE A 104 -17.36 -12.56 2.16
C ILE A 104 -16.32 -13.69 2.03
N TYR A 105 -15.04 -13.41 2.32
CA TYR A 105 -13.90 -14.33 2.10
C TYR A 105 -13.07 -14.56 3.36
N PRO A 106 -13.66 -15.09 4.46
CA PRO A 106 -12.96 -15.26 5.73
C PRO A 106 -11.74 -16.21 5.67
N GLN A 107 -11.72 -17.12 4.69
CA GLN A 107 -10.66 -18.12 4.48
C GLN A 107 -9.71 -17.79 3.32
N SER A 108 -9.78 -16.58 2.77
CA SER A 108 -8.90 -16.15 1.67
C SER A 108 -7.42 -16.22 2.05
N HIS A 109 -6.59 -16.69 1.11
CA HIS A 109 -5.12 -16.62 1.24
C HIS A 109 -4.59 -15.19 1.18
N TYR A 110 -5.33 -14.23 0.62
CA TYR A 110 -4.94 -12.81 0.59
C TYR A 110 -5.06 -12.14 1.95
N ARG A 111 -5.80 -12.72 2.90
CA ARG A 111 -6.08 -12.10 4.20
C ARG A 111 -4.80 -11.73 4.97
N THR A 112 -3.80 -12.62 4.95
CA THR A 112 -2.49 -12.36 5.59
C THR A 112 -1.77 -11.18 4.93
N ALA A 113 -1.80 -11.10 3.59
CA ALA A 113 -1.16 -10.02 2.86
C ALA A 113 -1.81 -8.67 3.20
N ILE A 114 -3.14 -8.61 3.30
CA ILE A 114 -3.84 -7.37 3.69
C ILE A 114 -3.42 -6.91 5.09
N TYR A 115 -3.40 -7.80 6.07
CA TYR A 115 -2.97 -7.45 7.44
C TYR A 115 -1.54 -6.93 7.50
N ILE A 116 -0.62 -7.51 6.70
CA ILE A 116 0.76 -7.04 6.61
C ILE A 116 0.80 -5.63 6.04
N VAL A 117 0.07 -5.36 4.96
CA VAL A 117 0.03 -4.03 4.32
C VAL A 117 -0.57 -2.97 5.25
N GLU A 118 -1.67 -3.27 5.95
CA GLU A 118 -2.24 -2.35 6.94
C GLU A 118 -1.26 -2.02 8.07
N ARG A 119 -0.56 -3.03 8.59
CA ARG A 119 0.44 -2.84 9.63
C ARG A 119 1.62 -2.00 9.14
N MET A 120 2.15 -2.29 7.96
CA MET A 120 3.23 -1.51 7.35
C MET A 120 2.84 -0.05 7.14
N ARG A 121 1.59 0.24 6.79
CA ARG A 121 1.09 1.62 6.65
C ARG A 121 1.10 2.34 8.00
N LYS A 122 0.62 1.69 9.06
CA LYS A 122 0.62 2.25 10.42
C LYS A 122 2.05 2.53 10.89
N ASP A 123 2.94 1.55 10.75
CA ASP A 123 4.35 1.68 11.15
C ASP A 123 5.04 2.83 10.38
N ASN A 124 4.73 3.01 9.09
CA ASN A 124 5.25 4.13 8.29
C ASN A 124 4.72 5.50 8.75
N HIS A 125 3.46 5.59 9.16
CA HIS A 125 2.90 6.81 9.71
C HIS A 125 3.61 7.19 11.03
N ASP A 126 3.77 6.21 11.92
CA ASP A 126 4.44 6.39 13.20
C ASP A 126 5.92 6.78 13.01
N LEU A 127 6.61 6.16 12.04
CA LEU A 127 7.98 6.52 11.68
C LEU A 127 8.08 7.97 11.19
N LYS A 128 7.13 8.44 10.37
CA LYS A 128 7.11 9.83 9.90
C LYS A 128 6.91 10.81 11.06
N SER A 129 6.00 10.49 11.97
CA SER A 129 5.77 11.29 13.19
C SER A 129 7.02 11.37 14.05
N CYS A 130 7.66 10.23 14.33
CA CYS A 130 8.92 10.17 15.08
C CYS A 130 10.04 10.99 14.43
N LYS A 131 10.18 10.96 13.10
CA LYS A 131 11.17 11.78 12.39
C LYS A 131 10.92 13.28 12.57
N MET A 132 9.67 13.71 12.47
CA MET A 132 9.31 15.12 12.68
C MET A 132 9.62 15.58 14.11
N GLU A 133 9.33 14.75 15.10
CA GLU A 133 9.62 15.03 16.50
C GLU A 133 11.12 15.09 16.77
N LEU A 134 11.89 14.16 16.19
CA LEU A 134 13.34 14.14 16.27
C LEU A 134 13.97 15.41 15.68
N ASP A 135 13.46 15.89 14.55
CA ASP A 135 13.91 17.16 13.94
C ASP A 135 13.53 18.39 14.77
N ARG A 136 12.38 18.35 15.46
CA ARG A 136 11.97 19.39 16.39
C ARG A 136 12.89 19.43 17.60
N LEU A 137 13.17 18.26 18.21
CA LEU A 137 14.07 18.14 19.37
C LEU A 137 15.49 18.56 19.02
N ARG A 138 16.02 18.16 17.86
CA ARG A 138 17.34 18.62 17.37
C ARG A 138 17.43 20.14 17.26
N ARG A 139 16.39 20.80 16.73
CA ARG A 139 16.33 22.26 16.65
C ARG A 139 16.30 22.91 18.03
N ALA A 140 15.50 22.38 18.95
CA ALA A 140 15.43 22.88 20.33
C ALA A 140 16.79 22.75 21.04
N LEU A 141 17.46 21.61 20.88
CA LEU A 141 18.78 21.36 21.48
C LEU A 141 19.82 22.35 20.96
N LYS A 142 19.85 22.62 19.65
CA LYS A 142 20.75 23.63 19.06
C LYS A 142 20.53 25.04 19.62
N VAL A 143 19.29 25.42 19.93
CA VAL A 143 18.96 26.72 20.55
C VAL A 143 19.42 26.76 22.00
N ARG A 144 19.20 25.68 22.75
CA ARG A 144 19.67 25.55 24.14
C ARG A 144 21.19 25.60 24.22
N ASP A 145 21.90 24.90 23.35
CA ASP A 145 23.37 24.93 23.28
C ASP A 145 23.93 26.34 23.03
N LYS A 146 23.32 27.09 22.10
CA LYS A 146 23.69 28.50 21.87
C LYS A 146 23.48 29.36 23.12
N SER A 147 22.38 29.11 23.84
CA SER A 147 22.06 29.85 25.06
C SER A 147 23.05 29.54 26.18
N ILE A 148 23.42 28.26 26.34
CA ILE A 148 24.44 27.82 27.31
C ILE A 148 25.78 28.50 27.01
N LYS A 149 26.23 28.48 25.76
CA LYS A 149 27.49 29.13 25.36
C LYS A 149 27.48 30.64 25.64
N LYS A 150 26.34 31.30 25.39
CA LYS A 150 26.18 32.72 25.68
C LYS A 150 26.29 32.99 27.19
N LEU A 151 25.56 32.24 28.01
CA LEU A 151 25.59 32.37 29.46
C LEU A 151 26.98 32.06 30.04
N GLN A 152 27.69 31.06 29.49
CA GLN A 152 29.07 30.76 29.87
C GLN A 152 30.00 31.95 29.60
N SER A 153 29.90 32.58 28.42
CA SER A 153 30.66 33.78 28.10
C SER A 153 30.32 34.97 29.00
N GLU A 154 29.04 35.17 29.34
CA GLU A 154 28.62 36.21 30.28
C GLU A 154 29.20 35.98 31.69
N ILE A 155 29.19 34.72 32.18
CA ILE A 155 29.79 34.35 33.47
C ILE A 155 31.30 34.63 33.48
N GLU A 156 32.02 34.28 32.41
CA GLU A 156 33.46 34.57 32.30
C GLU A 156 33.75 36.08 32.32
N ALA A 157 32.92 36.89 31.63
CA ALA A 157 33.04 38.34 31.65
C ALA A 157 32.81 38.91 33.07
N TYR A 158 31.79 38.43 33.79
CA TYR A 158 31.54 38.87 35.16
C TYR A 158 32.68 38.49 36.12
N LYS A 159 33.22 37.27 36.01
CA LYS A 159 34.39 36.85 36.81
C LYS A 159 35.60 37.75 36.59
N LYS A 160 35.83 38.20 35.35
CA LYS A 160 36.93 39.12 35.03
C LYS A 160 36.72 40.50 35.68
N ILE A 161 35.50 41.04 35.61
CA ILE A 161 35.14 42.32 36.24
C ILE A 161 35.35 42.25 37.76
N ASP A 162 34.90 41.18 38.40
CA ASP A 162 35.06 40.99 39.85
C ASP A 162 36.54 40.90 40.23
N TRP A 163 37.34 40.18 39.44
CA TRP A 163 38.79 40.08 39.65
C TRP A 163 39.47 41.45 39.53
N GLU A 164 39.17 42.24 38.50
CA GLU A 164 39.72 43.59 38.32
C GLU A 164 39.33 44.54 39.46
N ARG A 165 38.11 44.40 39.98
CA ARG A 165 37.64 45.18 41.13
C ARG A 165 38.40 44.84 42.40
N GLU A 166 38.62 43.55 42.68
CA GLU A 166 39.39 43.11 43.85
C GLU A 166 40.88 43.47 43.75
N GLU A 167 41.45 43.49 42.55
CA GLU A 167 42.83 43.94 42.36
C GLU A 167 42.98 45.44 42.61
N LYS A 168 42.04 46.27 42.11
CA LYS A 168 42.02 47.71 42.40
C LYS A 168 41.90 48.01 43.90
N LYS A 169 41.04 47.28 44.63
CA LYS A 169 40.92 47.42 46.08
C LYS A 169 42.24 47.13 46.79
N ARG A 170 42.94 46.07 46.38
CA ARG A 170 44.25 45.70 46.93
C ARG A 170 45.33 46.74 46.68
N GLN A 171 45.27 47.45 45.55
CA GLN A 171 46.21 48.54 45.25
C GLN A 171 45.95 49.81 46.07
N ILE A 172 44.70 50.13 46.38
CA ILE A 172 44.33 51.31 47.19
C ILE A 172 44.66 51.10 48.68
N GLN A 173 44.68 49.86 49.15
CA GLN A 173 45.00 49.51 50.55
C GLN A 173 46.51 49.36 50.83
N ARG A 174 47.36 49.49 49.81
CA ARG A 174 48.83 49.54 49.94
C ARG A 174 49.32 50.97 49.93
#